data_AF-A0A5D4I942-F1
#
_entry.id   AF-A0A5D4I942-F1
#
_cell.length_a   1.000
_cell.length_b   1.000
_cell.length_c   1.000
_cell.angle_alpha   90.00
_cell.angle_beta   90.00
_cell.angle_gamma   90.00
#
_symmetry.space_group_name_H-M   'P 1'
#
loop_
_entity.id
_entity.type
_entity.pdbx_description
1 polymer ?
#
loop_
_entity_poly.entity_id
_entity_poly.type
_entity_poly.pdbx_seq_one_letter_code
_entity_poly.pdbx_strand_id
1 'polypeptide(L)'
;MTRQRGPVPGREWVTCGETIRHLRLRGQVEAYADGELAGGRRVRMAAHIDRCWACSGTLQLLQLIKASLRNSPRRTPPSLASARMRRLAKELSTPSGQGRHRC
;
A
#
# COMPACT_ATOMS: atom_id res chain seq x y z
N MET A 1 -26.65 24.67 -47.78
CA MET A 1 -26.49 24.54 -46.30
C MET A 1 -25.65 23.31 -46.00
N THR A 2 -24.33 23.45 -46.05
CA THR A 2 -23.37 22.37 -45.78
C THR A 2 -22.88 22.50 -44.34
N ARG A 3 -23.16 21.48 -43.51
CA ARG A 3 -22.68 21.40 -42.13
C ARG A 3 -21.16 21.24 -42.14
N GLN A 4 -20.44 22.30 -41.80
CA GLN A 4 -19.02 22.22 -41.47
C GLN A 4 -18.88 21.45 -40.16
N ARG A 5 -18.30 20.24 -40.22
CA ARG A 5 -17.79 19.55 -39.03
C ARG A 5 -16.53 20.30 -38.59
N GLY A 6 -16.60 20.98 -37.45
CA GLY A 6 -15.43 21.58 -36.83
C GLY A 6 -14.41 20.49 -36.42
N PRO A 7 -13.12 20.83 -36.30
CA PRO A 7 -12.11 19.88 -35.85
C PRO A 7 -12.43 19.46 -34.41
N VAL A 8 -12.53 18.15 -34.18
CA VAL A 8 -12.50 17.59 -32.82
C VAL A 8 -11.07 17.77 -32.30
N PRO A 9 -10.82 18.52 -31.21
CA PRO A 9 -9.46 18.64 -30.71
C PRO A 9 -9.09 17.32 -30.03
N GLY A 10 -8.26 16.55 -30.74
CA GLY A 10 -7.55 15.38 -30.22
C GLY A 10 -6.67 15.78 -29.04
N ARG A 11 -6.80 15.01 -27.96
CA ARG A 11 -6.10 15.14 -26.68
C ARG A 11 -4.65 14.68 -26.79
N GLU A 12 -3.78 15.49 -27.34
CA GLU A 12 -2.50 14.97 -27.80
C GLU A 12 -1.54 16.18 -27.78
N TRP A 13 -0.76 16.53 -26.74
CA TRP A 13 0.35 15.78 -26.12
C TRP A 13 0.79 16.36 -24.75
N VAL A 14 -0.08 17.11 -24.06
CA VAL A 14 0.19 17.65 -22.69
C VAL A 14 0.43 16.53 -21.65
N THR A 15 0.02 15.31 -21.97
CA THR A 15 -0.01 14.19 -21.03
C THR A 15 1.28 13.38 -20.92
N CYS A 16 2.20 13.36 -21.90
CA CYS A 16 3.34 12.42 -21.82
C CYS A 16 4.38 12.85 -20.76
N GLY A 17 4.83 14.11 -20.78
CA GLY A 17 5.83 14.62 -19.84
C GLY A 17 5.32 14.72 -18.40
N GLU A 18 4.07 15.15 -18.24
CA GLU A 18 3.40 15.22 -16.93
C GLU A 18 3.15 13.81 -16.37
N THR A 19 2.73 12.85 -17.20
CA THR A 19 2.60 11.44 -16.79
C THR A 19 3.93 10.83 -16.37
N ILE A 20 5.02 11.05 -17.12
CA ILE A 20 6.36 10.55 -16.73
C ILE A 20 6.83 11.21 -15.42
N ARG A 21 6.54 12.50 -15.21
CA ARG A 21 6.83 13.19 -13.95
C ARG A 21 6.04 12.59 -12.79
N HIS A 22 4.75 12.31 -12.98
CA HIS A 22 3.92 11.65 -11.96
C HIS A 22 4.35 10.21 -11.69
N LEU A 23 4.80 9.46 -12.70
CA LEU A 23 5.37 8.13 -12.53
C LEU A 23 6.63 8.16 -11.64
N ARG A 24 7.53 9.12 -11.85
CA ARG A 24 8.71 9.29 -10.97
C ARG A 24 8.33 9.76 -9.56
N LEU A 25 7.30 10.59 -9.45
CA LEU A 25 6.81 11.07 -8.16
C LEU A 25 6.04 10.00 -7.38
N ARG A 26 5.47 8.99 -8.05
CA ARG A 26 4.70 7.91 -7.43
C ARG A 26 5.47 7.24 -6.30
N GLY A 27 6.72 6.84 -6.53
CA GLY A 27 7.55 6.24 -5.48
C GLY A 27 7.82 7.18 -4.31
N GLN A 28 7.88 8.50 -4.54
CA GLN A 28 8.02 9.47 -3.46
C GLN A 28 6.70 9.73 -2.72
N VAL A 29 5.56 9.62 -3.39
CA VAL A 29 4.22 9.69 -2.76
C VAL A 29 4.00 8.46 -1.88
N GLU A 30 4.43 7.27 -2.34
CA GLU A 30 4.45 6.04 -1.54
C GLU A 30 5.32 6.21 -0.28
N ALA A 31 6.59 6.61 -0.45
CA ALA A 31 7.48 6.90 0.68
C ALA A 31 6.94 7.99 1.63
N TYR A 32 6.24 9.00 1.10
CA TYR A 32 5.57 10.01 1.92
C TYR A 32 4.41 9.40 2.72
N ALA A 33 3.60 8.56 2.09
CA ALA A 33 2.48 7.88 2.73
C ALA A 33 2.93 6.89 3.81
N ASP A 34 4.13 6.32 3.71
CA ASP A 34 4.75 5.44 4.71
C ASP A 34 5.53 6.21 5.79
N GLY A 35 5.69 7.53 5.65
CA GLY A 35 6.45 8.36 6.60
C GLY A 35 7.97 8.24 6.44
N GLU A 36 8.45 7.67 5.34
CA GLU A 36 9.87 7.43 5.05
C GLU A 36 10.58 8.68 4.52
N LEU A 37 9.84 9.71 4.10
CA LEU A 37 10.41 11.00 3.74
C LEU A 37 10.70 11.84 4.99
N ALA A 38 11.95 12.31 5.11
CA ALA A 38 12.40 13.20 6.18
C ALA A 38 12.79 14.60 5.67
N GLY A 39 12.82 15.56 6.60
CA GLY A 39 13.32 16.92 6.37
C GLY A 39 12.71 17.62 5.16
N GLY A 40 13.53 18.34 4.40
CA GLY A 40 13.10 19.14 3.25
C GLY A 40 12.42 18.33 2.14
N ARG A 41 12.68 17.02 2.01
CA ARG A 41 11.98 16.17 1.04
C ARG A 41 10.50 15.99 1.40
N ARG A 42 10.21 15.81 2.69
CA ARG A 42 8.83 15.72 3.19
C ARG A 42 8.05 17.01 2.95
N VAL A 43 8.67 18.16 3.25
CA VAL A 43 8.06 19.49 3.06
C VAL A 43 7.74 19.75 1.59
N ARG A 44 8.69 19.48 0.69
CA ARG A 44 8.47 19.64 -0.77
C ARG A 44 7.36 18.74 -1.28
N MET A 45 7.30 17.50 -0.80
CA MET A 45 6.24 16.58 -1.21
C MET A 45 4.87 17.04 -0.70
N ALA A 46 4.77 17.48 0.56
CA ALA A 46 3.53 18.04 1.10
C ALA A 46 3.03 19.24 0.26
N ALA A 47 3.93 20.17 -0.09
CA ALA A 47 3.60 21.31 -0.93
C ALA A 47 3.18 20.92 -2.37
N HIS A 48 3.74 19.83 -2.91
CA HIS A 48 3.34 19.32 -4.22
C HIS A 48 1.95 18.67 -4.17
N ILE A 49 1.69 17.84 -3.16
CA ILE A 49 0.41 17.15 -2.98
C ILE A 49 -0.74 18.13 -2.81
N ASP A 50 -0.51 19.24 -2.11
CA ASP A 50 -1.49 20.32 -1.94
C ASP A 50 -1.95 20.94 -3.27
N ARG A 51 -1.10 20.91 -4.30
CA ARG A 51 -1.33 21.58 -5.59
C ARG A 51 -1.63 20.62 -6.75
N CYS A 52 -1.39 19.32 -6.57
CA CYS A 52 -1.53 18.32 -7.63
C CYS A 52 -2.63 17.32 -7.30
N TRP A 53 -3.72 17.39 -8.07
CA TRP A 53 -4.87 16.49 -7.93
C TRP A 53 -4.49 15.00 -8.09
N ALA A 54 -3.59 14.68 -9.04
CA ALA A 54 -3.18 13.30 -9.31
C ALA A 54 -2.38 12.70 -8.14
N CYS A 55 -1.42 13.44 -7.58
CA CYS A 55 -0.63 13.00 -6.44
C CYS A 55 -1.46 12.97 -5.15
N SER A 56 -2.39 13.92 -4.97
CA SER A 56 -3.36 13.91 -3.87
C SER A 56 -4.29 12.69 -3.91
N GLY A 57 -4.88 12.39 -5.07
CA GLY A 57 -5.70 11.19 -5.25
C GLY A 57 -4.92 9.90 -5.00
N THR A 58 -3.67 9.83 -5.46
CA THR A 58 -2.77 8.70 -5.18
C THR A 58 -2.52 8.54 -3.68
N LEU A 59 -2.23 9.64 -2.97
CA LEU A 59 -2.03 9.61 -1.52
C LEU A 59 -3.28 9.11 -0.78
N GLN A 60 -4.46 9.63 -1.13
CA GLN A 60 -5.73 9.22 -0.53
C GLN A 60 -6.00 7.72 -0.73
N LEU A 61 -5.77 7.21 -1.94
CA LEU A 61 -5.91 5.78 -2.24
C LEU A 61 -4.98 4.92 -1.36
N LEU A 62 -3.71 5.31 -1.25
CA LEU A 62 -2.74 4.61 -0.41
C LEU A 62 -3.17 4.61 1.07
N GLN A 63 -3.67 5.73 1.58
CA GLN A 63 -4.17 5.84 2.95
C GLN A 63 -5.39 4.94 3.20
N LEU A 64 -6.33 4.89 2.26
CA LEU A 64 -7.51 4.01 2.33
C LEU A 64 -7.12 2.53 2.33
N ILE A 65 -6.19 2.13 1.45
CA ILE A 65 -5.66 0.76 1.43
C ILE A 65 -5.02 0.42 2.78
N LYS A 66 -4.17 1.30 3.33
CA LYS A 66 -3.54 1.08 4.64
C LYS A 66 -4.56 0.97 5.77
N ALA A 67 -5.59 1.81 5.78
CA ALA A 67 -6.66 1.74 6.77
C ALA A 67 -7.46 0.42 6.67
N SER A 68 -7.82 0.01 5.45
CA SER A 68 -8.50 -1.27 5.19
C SER A 68 -7.68 -2.46 5.67
N LEU A 69 -6.36 -2.45 5.40
CA LEU A 69 -5.45 -3.52 5.84
C LEU A 69 -5.29 -3.56 7.37
N ARG A 70 -5.22 -2.41 8.05
CA ARG A 70 -5.14 -2.33 9.52
C ARG A 70 -6.41 -2.85 10.20
N ASN A 71 -7.57 -2.57 9.62
CA ASN A 71 -8.86 -2.94 10.18
C ASN A 71 -9.33 -4.35 9.75
N SER A 72 -8.50 -5.09 9.00
CA SER A 72 -8.87 -6.43 8.53
C SER A 72 -8.79 -7.46 9.66
N PRO A 73 -9.93 -8.06 10.09
CA PRO A 73 -9.97 -9.00 11.22
C PRO A 73 -9.18 -10.29 10.99
N ARG A 74 -8.77 -10.58 9.75
CA ARG A 74 -7.97 -11.76 9.38
C ARG A 74 -6.46 -11.56 9.54
N ARG A 75 -5.99 -10.36 9.88
CA ARG A 75 -4.55 -10.02 9.90
C ARG A 75 -3.94 -9.83 11.27
N THR A 76 -4.72 -9.84 12.35
CA THR A 76 -4.13 -9.89 13.69
C THR A 76 -3.48 -11.26 13.84
N PRO A 77 -2.14 -11.36 13.87
CA PRO A 77 -1.51 -12.63 14.14
C PRO A 77 -2.05 -13.13 15.47
N PRO A 78 -2.35 -14.44 15.59
CA PRO A 78 -2.86 -14.97 16.82
C PRO A 78 -1.87 -14.63 17.94
N SER A 79 -2.39 -14.20 19.10
CA SER A 79 -1.53 -13.78 20.21
C SER A 79 -0.46 -14.83 20.50
N LEU A 80 0.73 -14.41 20.94
CA LEU A 80 1.80 -15.35 21.30
C LEU A 80 1.31 -16.42 22.28
N ALA A 81 0.45 -16.04 23.23
CA ALA A 81 -0.23 -16.97 24.14
C ALA A 81 -1.05 -18.03 23.38
N SER A 82 -1.91 -17.61 22.45
CA SER A 82 -2.72 -18.56 21.66
C SER A 82 -1.86 -19.45 20.74
N ALA A 83 -0.75 -18.93 20.20
CA ALA A 83 0.20 -19.73 19.41
C ALA A 83 0.90 -20.78 20.26
N ARG A 84 1.32 -20.42 21.48
CA ARG A 84 1.92 -21.35 22.46
C ARG A 84 0.91 -22.42 22.89
N MET A 85 -0.33 -22.04 23.20
CA MET A 85 -1.38 -23.00 23.56
C MET A 85 -1.66 -23.99 22.43
N ARG A 86 -1.75 -23.53 21.17
CA ARG A 86 -1.93 -24.44 20.03
C ARG A 86 -0.74 -25.38 19.84
N ARG A 87 0.49 -24.92 20.10
CA ARG A 87 1.69 -25.77 20.05
C ARG A 87 1.65 -26.84 21.14
N LEU A 88 1.36 -26.46 22.39
CA LEU A 88 1.23 -27.39 23.51
C LEU A 88 0.12 -28.42 23.24
N ALA A 89 -1.05 -27.96 22.77
CA ALA A 89 -2.15 -28.86 22.42
C ALA A 89 -1.73 -29.89 21.36
N LYS A 90 -0.98 -29.48 20.32
CA LYS A 90 -0.43 -30.43 19.33
C LYS A 90 0.51 -31.43 19.96
N GLU A 91 1.42 -31.00 20.83
CA GLU A 91 2.37 -31.89 21.52
C GLU A 91 1.64 -32.93 22.37
N LEU A 92 0.57 -32.53 23.07
CA LEU A 92 -0.26 -33.43 23.87
C LEU A 92 -1.16 -34.35 23.04
N SER A 93 -1.64 -33.90 21.88
CA SER A 93 -2.48 -34.69 20.97
C SER A 93 -1.68 -35.62 20.07
N THR A 94 -0.35 -35.48 20.01
CA THR A 94 0.49 -36.44 19.32
C THR A 94 0.64 -37.67 20.24
N PRO A 95 0.19 -38.87 19.85
CA PRO A 95 0.34 -40.03 20.71
C PRO A 95 1.83 -40.23 20.99
N SER A 96 2.20 -40.17 22.28
CA SER A 96 3.53 -40.54 22.75
C SER A 96 3.71 -42.04 22.50
N GLY A 97 4.19 -42.36 21.30
CA GLY A 97 4.41 -43.72 20.84
C GLY A 97 5.83 -43.89 20.36
N GLN A 98 6.85 -43.63 21.20
CA GLN A 98 8.12 -44.37 21.17
C GLN A 98 9.10 -43.95 22.28
N GLY A 99 9.24 -44.82 23.28
CA GLY A 99 10.54 -45.38 23.69
C GLY A 99 11.53 -44.45 24.36
N ARG A 100 11.32 -44.13 25.65
CA ARG A 100 12.43 -43.94 26.59
C ARG A 100 12.91 -45.31 27.09
N HIS A 101 13.51 -46.10 26.20
CA HIS A 101 14.42 -47.19 26.58
C HIS A 101 15.80 -46.81 26.04
N ARG A 102 16.66 -46.34 26.92
CA ARG A 102 18.10 -46.33 26.69
C ARG A 102 18.73 -46.87 27.97
N CYS A 103 19.38 -48.01 27.82
CA CYS A 103 20.25 -48.64 28.81
C CYS A 103 21.38 -47.69 29.23
#